data_AF-A0A4T0USM2-F1
#
_entry.id   AF-A0A4T0USM2-F1
#
_cell.length_a   1.000
_cell.length_b   1.000
_cell.length_c   1.000
_cell.angle_alpha   90.00
_cell.angle_beta   90.00
_cell.angle_gamma   90.00
#
_symmetry.space_group_name_H-M   'P 1'
#
loop_
_entity.id
_entity.type
_entity.pdbx_description
1 polymer ?
#
loop_
_entity_poly.entity_id
_entity_poly.type
_entity_poly.pdbx_seq_one_letter_code
_entity_poly.pdbx_strand_id
1 'polypeptide(L)'
;MEQQPVRRTPPVHVWVDTTMRWGPSSLPGILLTWRRTTPREGVVVWQGLCVFALVPPPRSPGDLVVYQQWVDAAHIQPMAAYEPPRARG
;
A
#
# COMPACT_ATOMS: atom_id res chain seq x y z
N MET A 1 -17.95 -28.57 21.63
CA MET A 1 -17.43 -28.28 20.28
C MET A 1 -16.50 -27.10 20.41
N GLU A 2 -15.19 -27.35 20.60
CA GLU A 2 -14.18 -26.29 20.67
C GLU A 2 -14.00 -25.68 19.28
N GLN A 3 -14.23 -24.37 19.17
CA GLN A 3 -13.91 -23.65 17.95
C GLN A 3 -12.39 -23.56 17.83
N GLN A 4 -11.83 -24.26 16.85
CA GLN A 4 -10.43 -24.08 16.47
C GLN A 4 -10.18 -22.59 16.17
N PRO A 5 -9.15 -21.95 16.74
CA PRO A 5 -8.84 -20.57 16.43
C PRO A 5 -8.48 -20.47 14.94
N VAL A 6 -9.28 -19.71 14.20
CA VAL A 6 -8.99 -19.36 12.81
C VAL A 6 -7.64 -18.65 12.78
N ARG A 7 -6.59 -19.30 12.27
CA ARG A 7 -5.28 -18.66 12.07
C ARG A 7 -5.46 -17.56 11.03
N ARG A 8 -5.50 -16.30 11.47
CA ARG A 8 -5.42 -15.15 10.57
C ARG A 8 -3.96 -14.89 10.24
N THR A 9 -3.62 -14.82 8.96
CA THR A 9 -2.33 -14.30 8.53
C THR A 9 -2.23 -12.83 8.96
N PRO A 10 -1.14 -12.40 9.63
CA PRO A 10 -0.96 -11.01 9.98
C PRO A 10 -0.94 -10.13 8.73
N PRO A 11 -1.42 -8.87 8.81
CA PRO A 11 -1.38 -7.96 7.67
C PRO A 11 0.07 -7.66 7.27
N VAL A 12 0.30 -7.54 5.96
CA VAL A 12 1.58 -7.10 5.43
C VAL A 12 1.55 -5.57 5.30
N HIS A 13 2.25 -4.88 6.21
CA HIS A 13 2.37 -3.43 6.19
C HIS A 13 3.37 -2.97 5.12
N VAL A 14 2.95 -2.00 4.31
CA VAL A 14 3.73 -1.48 3.18
C VAL A 14 3.68 0.04 3.13
N TRP A 15 4.74 0.62 2.58
CA TRP A 15 4.73 1.98 2.05
C TRP A 15 4.17 1.96 0.63
N VAL A 16 3.19 2.83 0.36
CA VAL A 16 2.53 2.98 -0.93
C VAL A 16 2.81 4.36 -1.48
N ASP A 17 3.43 4.45 -2.66
CA ASP A 17 3.55 5.72 -3.36
C ASP A 17 2.49 5.88 -4.45
N THR A 18 1.57 6.81 -4.24
CA THR A 18 0.51 7.16 -5.21
C THR A 18 0.96 8.20 -6.24
N THR A 19 2.14 8.79 -6.06
CA THR A 19 2.69 9.84 -6.94
C THR A 19 3.55 9.31 -8.08
N MET A 20 3.83 8.00 -8.09
CA MET A 20 4.65 7.29 -9.07
C MET A 20 6.12 7.77 -9.14
N ARG A 21 6.65 8.41 -8.09
CA ARG A 21 8.01 9.01 -8.09
C ARG A 21 8.96 8.41 -7.05
N TRP A 22 8.43 7.63 -6.13
CA TRP A 22 9.00 7.19 -4.86
C TRP A 22 9.58 8.34 -4.02
N GLY A 23 9.04 8.60 -2.84
CA GLY A 23 9.53 9.73 -2.05
C GLY A 23 8.79 9.97 -0.73
N PRO A 24 9.00 11.13 -0.10
CA PRO A 24 8.44 11.47 1.22
C PRO A 24 6.91 11.50 1.27
N SER A 25 6.26 11.47 0.12
CA SER A 25 4.80 11.41 -0.04
C SER A 25 4.23 9.99 0.06
N SER A 26 5.07 8.95 0.20
CA SER A 26 4.58 7.59 0.39
C SER A 26 3.74 7.48 1.66
N LEU A 27 2.63 6.75 1.55
CA LEU A 27 1.64 6.60 2.60
C LEU A 27 1.75 5.21 3.22
N PRO A 28 1.42 5.08 4.51
CA PRO A 28 1.29 3.78 5.13
C PRO A 28 0.06 3.04 4.58
N GLY A 29 0.21 1.75 4.31
CA GLY A 29 -0.87 0.90 3.82
C GLY A 29 -0.73 -0.58 4.19
N ILE A 30 -1.74 -1.36 3.81
CA ILE A 30 -1.82 -2.82 3.96
C ILE A 30 -1.92 -3.44 2.57
N LEU A 31 -1.03 -4.38 2.28
CA LEU A 31 -1.09 -5.20 1.07
C LEU A 31 -2.06 -6.37 1.29
N LEU A 32 -3.07 -6.47 0.44
CA LEU A 32 -4.10 -7.51 0.50
C LEU A 32 -3.79 -8.71 -0.39
N THR A 33 -3.36 -8.46 -1.63
CA THR A 33 -3.12 -9.51 -2.63
C THR A 33 -2.29 -8.98 -3.81
N TRP A 34 -1.83 -9.90 -4.67
CA TRP A 34 -1.11 -9.60 -5.90
C TRP A 34 -1.92 -10.01 -7.13
N ARG A 35 -1.73 -9.28 -8.22
CA ARG A 35 -2.13 -9.72 -9.56
C ARG A 35 -1.03 -9.43 -10.56
N ARG A 36 -1.05 -10.21 -11.64
CA ARG A 36 -0.26 -9.97 -12.84
C ARG A 36 -1.19 -9.41 -13.92
N THR A 37 -0.77 -8.34 -14.59
CA THR A 37 -1.49 -7.78 -15.74
C THR A 37 -0.56 -7.67 -16.94
N THR A 38 -1.15 -7.61 -18.13
CA THR A 38 -0.43 -7.36 -19.38
C THR A 38 -1.07 -6.13 -20.01
N PRO A 39 -0.54 -4.91 -19.81
CA PRO A 39 -1.03 -3.71 -20.49
C PRO A 39 -0.85 -3.85 -22.02
N ARG A 40 -1.43 -2.90 -22.76
CA ARG A 40 -1.57 -2.93 -24.23
C ARG A 40 -0.27 -3.17 -25.02
N GLU A 41 0.90 -2.98 -24.40
CA GLU A 41 2.23 -3.13 -25.03
C GLU A 41 2.88 -4.50 -24.79
N GLY A 42 2.15 -5.47 -24.21
CA GLY A 42 2.65 -6.84 -24.02
C GLY A 42 3.65 -7.01 -22.86
N VAL A 43 4.04 -5.92 -22.21
CA VAL A 43 4.86 -5.96 -20.99
C VAL A 43 4.04 -6.53 -19.84
N VAL A 44 4.65 -7.37 -19.02
CA VAL A 44 4.00 -7.93 -17.83
C VAL A 44 4.28 -7.02 -16.65
N VAL A 45 3.23 -6.61 -15.94
CA VAL A 45 3.33 -5.76 -14.74
C VAL A 45 2.69 -6.47 -13.55
N TRP A 46 3.38 -6.44 -12.42
CA TRP A 46 2.83 -6.88 -11.14
C TRP A 46 2.17 -5.71 -10.43
N GLN A 47 1.00 -5.96 -9.85
CA GLN A 47 0.28 -4.97 -9.06
C GLN A 47 -0.14 -5.56 -7.72
N GLY A 48 0.02 -4.79 -6.66
CA GLY A 48 -0.49 -5.12 -5.34
C GLY A 48 -1.79 -4.37 -5.07
N LEU A 49 -2.80 -5.07 -4.55
CA LEU A 49 -4.00 -4.43 -4.04
C LEU A 49 -3.70 -3.89 -2.64
N CYS A 50 -3.68 -2.57 -2.50
CA CYS A 50 -3.34 -1.92 -1.25
C CYS A 50 -4.54 -1.16 -0.68
N VAL A 51 -4.66 -1.16 0.65
CA VAL A 51 -5.52 -0.24 1.40
C VAL A 51 -4.64 0.78 2.10
N PHE A 52 -4.91 2.07 1.91
CA PHE A 52 -4.16 3.16 2.52
C PHE A 52 -5.07 4.36 2.78
N ALA A 53 -4.68 5.23 3.71
CA ALA A 53 -5.44 6.43 4.03
C ALA A 53 -4.75 7.67 3.48
N LEU A 54 -5.51 8.53 2.80
CA LEU A 54 -5.12 9.89 2.48
C LEU A 54 -5.62 10.82 3.58
N VAL A 55 -4.73 11.69 4.06
CA VAL A 55 -5.07 12.79 4.96
C VAL A 55 -5.12 14.07 4.12
N PRO A 56 -6.31 14.54 3.69
CA PRO A 56 -6.41 15.84 3.04
C PRO A 56 -6.08 16.96 4.04
N PRO A 57 -5.53 18.10 3.59
CA PRO A 57 -5.47 19.32 4.40
C PRO A 57 -6.87 19.97 4.51
N PRO A 58 -7.32 20.44 5.69
CA PRO A 58 -6.65 20.40 7.00
C PRO A 58 -6.63 18.99 7.59
N ARG A 59 -5.52 18.62 8.23
CA ARG A 59 -5.31 17.26 8.76
C ARG A 59 -6.22 17.01 9.98
N SER A 60 -7.37 16.37 9.77
CA SER A 60 -8.29 15.93 10.82
C SER A 60 -8.57 14.43 10.68
N PRO A 61 -8.70 13.66 11.79
CA PRO A 61 -9.16 12.27 11.72
C PRO A 61 -10.52 12.10 11.03
N GLY A 62 -11.39 13.12 11.10
CA GLY A 62 -12.70 13.11 10.44
C GLY A 62 -12.64 13.19 8.92
N ASP A 63 -11.50 13.63 8.37
CA ASP A 63 -11.31 13.83 6.92
C ASP A 63 -10.48 12.72 6.27
N LEU A 64 -10.18 11.64 7.02
CA LEU A 64 -9.45 10.49 6.50
C LEU A 64 -10.26 9.79 5.40
N VAL A 65 -9.72 9.76 4.19
CA VAL A 65 -10.30 8.98 3.08
C VAL A 65 -9.47 7.72 2.88
N VAL A 66 -10.10 6.57 3.07
CA VAL A 66 -9.49 5.26 2.85
C VAL A 66 -9.69 4.84 1.41
N TYR A 67 -8.59 4.52 0.73
CA TYR A 67 -8.60 4.03 -0.65
C TYR A 67 -8.23 2.55 -0.68
N GLN A 68 -8.85 1.83 -1.62
CA GLN A 68 -8.46 0.48 -2.01
C GLN A 68 -8.12 0.49 -3.50
N GLN A 69 -6.85 0.29 -3.84
CA GLN A 69 -6.37 0.48 -5.21
C GLN A 69 -5.30 -0.55 -5.59
N TRP A 70 -5.28 -0.94 -6.87
CA TRP A 70 -4.16 -1.64 -7.47
C TRP A 70 -3.01 -0.67 -7.74
N VAL A 71 -1.86 -0.92 -7.13
CA VAL A 71 -0.65 -0.10 -7.25
C VAL A 71 0.43 -0.93 -7.93
N ASP A 72 1.23 -0.31 -8.80
CA ASP A 72 2.39 -0.95 -9.41
C ASP A 72 3.34 -1.46 -8.32
N ALA A 73 3.86 -2.68 -8.48
CA ALA A 73 4.80 -3.27 -7.54
C ALA A 73 6.05 -2.39 -7.31
N ALA A 74 6.48 -1.61 -8.31
CA ALA A 74 7.60 -0.67 -8.15
C ALA A 74 7.34 0.45 -7.12
N HIS A 75 6.07 0.69 -6.77
CA HIS A 75 5.63 1.73 -5.84
C HIS A 75 5.08 1.16 -4.52
N ILE A 76 5.44 -0.09 -4.20
CA ILE A 76 5.11 -0.77 -2.95
C ILE A 76 6.41 -1.22 -2.30
N GLN A 77 6.66 -0.86 -1.04
CA GLN A 77 7.80 -1.36 -0.27
C GLN A 77 7.38 -1.91 1.10
N PRO A 78 7.94 -3.03 1.58
CA PRO A 78 7.67 -3.52 2.93
C PRO A 78 8.14 -2.54 3.99
N MET A 79 7.31 -2.21 4.97
CA MET A 79 7.74 -1.35 6.08
C MET A 79 8.81 -2.00 6.96
N ALA A 80 8.83 -3.33 7.05
CA ALA A 80 9.82 -4.05 7.84
C ALA A 80 11.26 -3.92 7.31
N ALA A 81 11.41 -3.60 6.02
CA ALA A 81 12.71 -3.49 5.36
C ALA A 81 13.16 -2.04 5.12
N TYR A 82 12.25 -1.07 5.27
CA TYR A 82 12.49 0.32 4.91
C TYR A 82 11.93 1.28 5.95
N GLU A 83 12.78 2.18 6.45
CA GLU A 83 12.33 3.35 7.21
C GLU A 83 11.32 4.16 6.37
N PRO A 84 10.39 4.91 7.01
CA PRO A 84 9.57 5.88 6.30
C PRO A 84 10.48 6.75 5.42
N PRO A 85 10.18 6.94 4.12
CA PRO A 85 10.96 7.81 3.28
C PRO A 85 11.01 9.20 3.92
N ARG A 86 12.18 9.58 4.46
CA ARG A 86 12.35 10.83 5.19
C ARG A 86 12.22 11.99 4.20
N ALA A 87 11.44 13.01 4.56
CA ALA A 87 11.58 14.31 3.92
C ALA A 87 13.01 14.80 4.23
N ARG A 88 13.82 15.03 3.20
CA ARG A 88 15.05 15.82 3.38
C ARG A 88 14.58 17.24 3.66
N GLY A 89 14.82 17.71 4.88
CA GLY A 89 14.67 19.12 5.24
C GLY A 89 15.69 19.99 4.51
#